data_AF-A0A293LT27-F1
#
_entry.id   AF-A0A293LT27-F1
#
_cell.length_a   1.000
_cell.length_b   1.000
_cell.length_c   1.000
_cell.angle_alpha   90.00
_cell.angle_beta   90.00
_cell.angle_gamma   90.00
#
_symmetry.space_group_name_H-M   'P 1'
#
loop_
_entity.id
_entity.type
_entity.pdbx_description
1 polymer ?
#
loop_
_entity_poly.entity_id
_entity_poly.type
_entity_poly.pdbx_seq_one_letter_code
_entity_poly.pdbx_strand_id
1 'polypeptide(L)'
;MQNAYLLSYAWDRVSEATIVNCFRHAGFAAHSSCTEEAHVEDNTEEVSKDSSLFSDLNNSGISVDMVALINVDDDVATYRGDTMETLIEETLPAEKPSEAEDEAIEEKENVKATPVTCDAAGAALNVLLQFF
;
A
#
# COMPACT_ATOMS: atom_id res chain seq x y z
N MET A 1 -33.19 -8.07 7.60
CA MET A 1 -33.78 -7.15 6.59
C MET A 1 -33.45 -5.67 6.83
N GLN A 2 -33.01 -5.25 8.03
CA GLN A 2 -32.77 -3.84 8.35
C GLN A 2 -31.51 -3.23 7.68
N ASN A 3 -30.46 -4.04 7.49
CA ASN A 3 -29.21 -3.59 6.87
C ASN A 3 -29.34 -3.23 5.38
N ALA A 4 -30.17 -3.98 4.64
CA ALA A 4 -30.41 -3.70 3.23
C ALA A 4 -31.15 -2.36 3.04
N TYR A 5 -32.09 -2.05 3.94
CA TYR A 5 -32.82 -0.77 3.94
C TYR A 5 -31.91 0.43 4.25
N LEU A 6 -31.01 0.28 5.22
CA LEU A 6 -30.02 1.31 5.55
C LEU A 6 -29.08 1.58 4.37
N LEU A 7 -28.66 0.52 3.67
CA LEU A 7 -27.78 0.65 2.52
C LEU A 7 -28.50 1.33 1.34
N SER A 8 -29.74 0.93 1.03
CA SER A 8 -30.52 1.56 -0.04
C SER A 8 -30.81 3.03 0.27
N TYR A 9 -31.18 3.34 1.51
CA TYR A 9 -31.43 4.71 1.95
C TYR A 9 -30.19 5.60 1.88
N ALA A 10 -29.02 5.06 2.24
CA ALA A 10 -27.76 5.79 2.11
C ALA A 10 -27.40 6.01 0.63
N TRP A 11 -27.60 5.00 -0.21
CA TRP A 11 -27.32 5.07 -1.65
C TRP A 11 -28.19 6.10 -2.36
N ASP A 12 -29.48 6.17 -2.05
CA ASP A 12 -30.42 7.13 -2.64
C ASP A 12 -30.10 8.60 -2.32
N ARG A 13 -29.24 8.83 -1.32
CA ARG A 13 -28.79 10.17 -0.90
C ARG A 13 -27.47 10.60 -1.53
N VAL A 14 -26.79 9.70 -2.24
CA VAL A 14 -25.55 10.04 -2.95
C VAL A 14 -25.90 10.80 -4.22
N SER A 15 -25.39 12.02 -4.36
CA SER A 15 -25.58 12.81 -5.58
C SER A 15 -24.65 12.34 -6.69
N GLU A 16 -25.04 12.56 -7.95
CA GLU A 16 -24.19 12.30 -9.12
C GLU A 16 -22.84 13.04 -9.01
N ALA A 17 -22.85 14.29 -8.54
CA ALA A 17 -21.65 15.08 -8.30
C ALA A 17 -20.70 14.41 -7.30
N THR A 18 -21.23 13.77 -6.25
CA THR A 18 -20.43 13.01 -5.28
C THR A 18 -19.75 11.83 -5.95
N ILE A 19 -20.48 11.08 -6.80
CA ILE A 19 -19.94 9.93 -7.52
C ILE A 19 -18.82 10.38 -8.47
N VAL A 20 -19.08 11.42 -9.27
CA VAL A 20 -18.09 12.00 -10.20
C VAL A 20 -16.85 12.48 -9.44
N ASN A 21 -17.01 13.12 -8.28
CA ASN A 21 -15.88 13.57 -7.48
C ASN A 21 -15.05 12.40 -6.92
N CYS A 22 -15.70 11.31 -6.49
CA CYS A 22 -15.01 10.10 -6.07
C CYS A 22 -14.16 9.49 -7.21
N PHE A 23 -14.70 9.40 -8.43
CA PHE A 23 -13.95 8.93 -9.59
C PHE A 23 -12.79 9.86 -9.95
N ARG A 24 -13.00 11.18 -9.89
CA ARG A 24 -11.96 12.19 -10.12
C ARG A 24 -10.80 12.04 -9.14
N HIS A 25 -11.08 11.94 -7.84
CA HIS A 25 -10.04 11.74 -6.81
C HIS A 25 -9.33 10.39 -6.93
N ALA A 26 -9.98 9.37 -7.48
CA ALA A 26 -9.37 8.08 -7.78
C ALA A 26 -8.59 8.06 -9.11
N GLY A 27 -8.45 9.20 -9.80
CA GLY A 27 -7.71 9.33 -11.05
C GLY A 27 -8.48 8.90 -12.31
N PHE A 28 -9.77 8.59 -12.18
CA PHE A 28 -10.64 8.31 -13.33
C PHE A 28 -11.20 9.64 -13.85
N ALA A 29 -10.43 10.30 -14.71
CA ALA A 29 -10.96 11.38 -15.54
C ALA A 29 -11.59 10.79 -16.80
N ALA A 30 -12.76 11.29 -17.19
CA ALA A 30 -13.29 11.00 -18.51
C ALA A 30 -12.32 11.56 -19.55
N HIS A 31 -11.56 10.68 -20.21
CA HIS A 31 -10.78 11.04 -21.38
C HIS A 31 -11.73 11.36 -22.55
N SER A 32 -12.45 12.47 -22.46
CA SER A 32 -13.04 13.12 -23.61
C SER A 32 -11.95 13.98 -24.22
N SER A 33 -11.39 13.51 -25.33
CA SER A 33 -10.73 14.36 -26.32
C SER A 33 -11.73 15.42 -26.78
N CYS A 34 -11.81 16.54 -26.07
CA CYS A 34 -12.38 17.78 -26.57
C CYS A 34 -11.66 18.93 -25.89
N THR A 35 -10.73 19.50 -26.65
CA THR A 35 -10.25 20.87 -26.52
C THR A 35 -11.43 21.83 -26.42
N GLU A 36 -11.85 22.13 -25.21
CA GLU A 36 -12.45 23.41 -24.87
C GLU A 36 -11.85 23.82 -23.53
N GLU A 37 -11.41 25.07 -23.47
CA GLU A 37 -10.90 25.74 -22.29
C GLU A 37 -12.00 25.76 -21.21
N ALA A 38 -12.20 24.64 -20.53
CA ALA A 38 -13.02 24.56 -19.34
C ALA A 38 -12.17 25.16 -18.23
N HIS A 39 -12.36 26.47 -18.07
CA HIS A 39 -12.07 27.27 -16.90
C HIS A 39 -11.36 26.47 -15.82
N VAL A 40 -10.04 26.65 -15.75
CA VAL A 40 -9.23 26.30 -14.61
C VAL A 40 -9.75 27.17 -13.46
N GLU A 41 -10.90 26.82 -12.87
CA GLU A 41 -11.00 26.87 -11.43
C GLU A 41 -10.05 25.77 -10.95
N ASP A 42 -8.77 26.14 -10.97
CA ASP A 42 -7.81 25.70 -9.98
C ASP A 42 -8.51 25.89 -8.65
N ASN A 43 -9.25 24.87 -8.23
CA ASN A 43 -9.75 24.81 -6.89
C ASN A 43 -8.49 24.59 -6.06
N THR A 44 -7.85 25.70 -5.72
CA THR A 44 -6.82 25.91 -4.71
C THR A 44 -7.33 25.54 -3.31
N GLU A 45 -8.04 24.42 -3.21
CA GLU A 45 -8.35 23.76 -1.97
C GLU A 45 -7.26 22.79 -1.53
N GLU A 46 -6.18 22.68 -2.31
CA GLU A 46 -4.86 22.46 -1.72
C GLU A 46 -4.28 23.82 -1.33
N VAL A 47 -3.72 23.93 -0.12
CA VAL A 47 -3.11 25.14 0.50
C VAL A 47 -4.02 26.03 1.37
N SER A 48 -5.36 25.90 1.35
CA SER A 48 -6.20 26.69 2.30
C SER A 48 -6.38 26.07 3.70
N LYS A 49 -6.07 24.77 3.87
CA LYS A 49 -6.16 24.08 5.17
C LYS A 49 -4.87 24.08 5.98
N ASP A 50 -3.71 24.14 5.32
CA ASP A 50 -2.42 24.20 6.01
C ASP A 50 -2.22 25.55 6.72
N SER A 51 -2.70 26.65 6.14
CA SER A 51 -2.61 27.95 6.80
C SER A 51 -3.35 27.97 8.14
N SER A 52 -4.43 27.21 8.30
CA SER A 52 -5.15 27.11 9.58
C SER A 52 -4.32 26.41 10.63
N LEU A 53 -3.78 25.22 10.33
CA LEU A 53 -3.09 24.39 11.32
C LEU A 53 -1.78 25.04 11.80
N PHE A 54 -0.99 25.61 10.90
CA PHE A 54 0.22 26.34 11.28
C PHE A 54 -0.11 27.64 12.02
N SER A 55 -1.20 28.32 11.66
CA SER A 55 -1.67 29.49 12.41
C SER A 55 -2.13 29.12 13.82
N ASP A 56 -2.85 28.00 13.97
CA ASP A 56 -3.33 27.51 15.28
C ASP A 56 -2.17 27.06 16.18
N LEU A 57 -1.13 26.46 15.61
CA LEU A 57 0.11 26.11 16.32
C LEU A 57 0.88 27.37 16.75
N ASN A 58 1.02 28.34 15.86
CA ASN A 58 1.70 29.61 16.20
C ASN A 58 0.91 30.41 17.26
N ASN A 59 -0.43 30.42 17.16
CA ASN A 59 -1.33 31.05 18.13
C ASN A 59 -1.33 30.34 19.50
N SER A 60 -1.00 29.05 19.55
CA SER A 60 -0.77 28.30 20.79
C SER A 60 0.67 28.40 21.33
N GLY A 61 1.51 29.22 20.68
CA GLY A 61 2.90 29.46 21.09
C GLY A 61 3.87 28.37 20.64
N ILE A 62 3.44 27.46 19.77
CA ILE A 62 4.26 26.41 19.17
C ILE A 62 4.80 26.94 17.84
N SER A 63 6.09 27.29 17.83
CA SER A 63 6.78 27.66 16.59
C SER A 63 7.17 26.40 15.82
N VAL A 64 6.77 26.36 14.54
CA VAL A 64 7.08 25.24 13.65
C VAL A 64 7.92 25.76 12.49
N ASP A 65 9.08 25.13 12.28
CA ASP A 65 9.94 25.41 11.13
C ASP A 65 9.40 24.67 9.89
N MET A 66 8.77 25.44 9.01
CA MET A 66 8.18 24.90 7.79
C MET A 66 9.24 24.35 6.84
N VAL A 67 10.43 24.94 6.81
CA VAL A 67 11.53 24.48 5.94
C VAL A 67 12.01 23.12 6.39
N ALA A 68 12.14 22.90 7.70
CA ALA A 68 12.53 21.62 8.27
C ALA A 68 11.49 20.51 7.99
N LEU A 69 10.20 20.84 7.98
CA LEU A 69 9.14 19.86 7.68
C LEU A 69 9.07 19.50 6.20
N ILE A 70 9.23 20.49 5.31
CA ILE A 70 9.23 20.25 3.87
C ILE A 70 10.42 19.36 3.47
N ASN A 71 11.56 19.58 4.10
CA ASN A 71 12.81 18.89 3.77
C ASN A 71 13.06 17.66 4.65
N VAL A 72 12.05 17.15 5.37
CA VAL A 72 12.22 16.04 6.32
C VAL A 72 12.74 14.77 5.63
N ASP A 73 12.37 14.57 4.36
CA ASP A 73 12.74 13.41 3.57
C ASP A 73 13.99 13.63 2.70
N ASP A 74 14.57 14.85 2.70
CA ASP A 74 15.72 15.17 1.84
C ASP A 74 16.95 14.32 2.20
N ASP A 75 17.11 13.98 3.48
CA ASP A 75 18.20 13.14 3.97
C ASP A 75 17.88 11.63 3.91
N VAL A 76 16.69 11.25 3.43
CA VAL A 76 16.31 9.84 3.29
C VAL A 76 16.97 9.27 2.05
N ALA A 77 18.03 8.49 2.26
CA ALA A 77 18.71 7.77 1.19
C ALA A 77 17.75 6.73 0.56
N THR A 78 17.21 7.05 -0.62
CA THR A 78 16.34 6.14 -1.39
C THR A 78 17.11 5.10 -2.20
N TYR A 79 18.43 5.29 -2.33
CA TYR A 79 19.32 4.42 -3.09
C TYR A 79 20.71 4.39 -2.46
N ARG A 80 21.14 3.22 -1.97
CA ARG A 80 22.44 3.01 -1.32
C ARG A 80 23.57 2.70 -2.31
N GLY A 81 23.25 2.48 -3.59
CA GLY A 81 24.25 2.13 -4.60
C GLY A 81 24.83 0.71 -4.47
N ASP A 82 24.22 -0.14 -3.63
CA ASP A 82 24.68 -1.50 -3.42
C ASP A 82 24.52 -2.33 -4.70
N THR A 83 25.52 -3.16 -5.00
CA THR A 83 25.40 -4.15 -6.06
C THR A 83 24.64 -5.37 -5.55
N MET A 84 24.15 -6.20 -6.48
CA MET A 84 23.46 -7.45 -6.13
C MET A 84 24.33 -8.33 -5.23
N GLU A 85 25.63 -8.38 -5.47
CA GLU A 85 26.60 -9.18 -4.72
C GLU A 85 26.71 -8.71 -3.27
N THR A 86 26.75 -7.40 -3.02
CA THR A 86 26.76 -6.82 -1.67
C THR A 86 25.48 -7.14 -0.91
N LEU A 87 24.33 -7.12 -1.57
CA LEU A 87 23.05 -7.49 -0.95
C LEU A 87 23.00 -8.99 -0.60
N ILE A 88 23.54 -9.85 -1.47
CA ILE A 88 23.63 -11.29 -1.21
C ILE A 88 24.54 -11.55 0.00
N GLU A 89 25.68 -10.88 0.08
CA GLU A 89 26.62 -11.04 1.21
C GLU A 89 26.02 -10.58 2.54
N GLU A 90 25.29 -9.46 2.55
CA GLU A 90 24.61 -8.93 3.75
C GLU A 90 23.46 -9.85 4.24
N THR A 91 22.79 -10.54 3.32
CA THR A 91 21.64 -11.40 3.63
C THR A 91 22.03 -12.84 3.96
N LEU A 92 23.24 -13.26 3.61
CA LEU A 92 23.75 -14.57 4.03
C LEU A 92 24.09 -14.52 5.52
N PRO A 93 23.62 -15.48 6.33
CA PRO A 93 24.01 -15.54 7.73
C PRO A 93 25.53 -15.69 7.77
N ALA A 94 26.22 -14.74 8.41
CA ALA A 94 27.64 -14.88 8.71
C ALA A 94 27.83 -16.26 9.33
N GLU A 95 28.67 -17.09 8.71
CA GLU A 95 29.02 -18.40 9.23
C GLU A 95 29.54 -18.19 10.65
N LYS A 96 28.65 -18.37 11.63
CA LYS A 96 29.05 -18.37 13.03
C LYS A 96 30.08 -19.49 13.15
N PRO A 97 31.23 -19.26 13.78
CA PRO A 97 32.12 -20.34 14.13
C PRO A 97 31.27 -21.35 14.91
N SER A 98 31.19 -22.55 14.36
CA SER A 98 30.61 -23.72 14.99
C SER A 98 31.29 -23.93 16.35
N GLU A 99 30.66 -23.45 17.40
CA GLU A 99 30.82 -24.01 18.74
C GLU A 99 29.63 -24.96 18.93
N ALA A 100 29.93 -26.23 18.68
CA ALA A 100 29.06 -27.35 18.95
C ALA A 100 28.68 -27.37 20.43
N GLU A 101 27.43 -27.06 20.73
CA GLU A 101 26.75 -27.62 21.89
C GLU A 101 25.42 -28.21 21.40
N ASP A 102 25.34 -29.53 21.61
CA ASP A 102 24.21 -30.39 21.29
C ASP A 102 22.92 -29.89 21.92
N GLU A 103 22.07 -29.23 21.14
CA GLU A 103 20.63 -29.36 21.33
C GLU A 103 20.05 -29.97 20.06
N ALA A 104 19.37 -31.10 20.24
CA ALA A 104 18.70 -31.87 19.21
C ALA A 104 17.63 -31.00 18.52
N ILE A 105 18.06 -30.24 17.52
CA ILE A 105 17.17 -29.65 16.53
C ILE A 105 16.82 -30.80 15.61
N GLU A 106 15.57 -31.27 15.69
CA GLU A 106 14.98 -32.09 14.65
C GLU A 106 15.34 -31.47 13.30
N GLU A 107 16.18 -32.17 12.53
CA GLU A 107 16.40 -31.88 11.13
C GLU A 107 15.03 -31.91 10.47
N LYS A 108 14.39 -30.74 10.32
CA LYS A 108 13.41 -30.56 9.28
C LYS A 108 14.20 -30.68 8.00
N GLU A 109 14.32 -31.91 7.53
CA GLU A 109 14.65 -32.26 6.17
C GLU A 109 13.94 -31.22 5.30
N ASN A 110 14.72 -30.31 4.72
CA ASN A 110 14.21 -29.37 3.74
C ASN A 110 13.92 -30.22 2.50
N VAL A 111 12.83 -30.97 2.57
CA VAL A 111 12.22 -31.61 1.42
C VAL A 111 11.83 -30.43 0.55
N LYS A 112 12.68 -30.12 -0.43
CA LYS A 112 12.31 -29.32 -1.59
C LYS A 112 11.01 -29.94 -2.10
N ALA A 113 9.88 -29.35 -1.71
CA ALA A 113 8.58 -29.80 -2.17
C ALA A 113 8.62 -29.61 -3.69
N THR A 114 8.70 -30.72 -4.41
CA THR A 114 8.63 -30.70 -5.86
C THR A 114 7.31 -30.06 -6.23
N PRO A 115 7.29 -29.17 -7.24
CA PRO A 115 6.06 -28.50 -7.65
C PRO A 115 5.02 -29.58 -7.99
N VAL A 116 3.84 -29.48 -7.36
CA VAL A 116 2.73 -30.40 -7.58
C VAL A 116 2.39 -30.36 -9.07
N THR A 117 2.49 -31.50 -9.74
CA THR A 117 2.18 -31.60 -11.17
C THR A 117 0.67 -31.45 -11.38
N CYS A 118 0.27 -30.99 -12.56
CA CYS A 118 -1.15 -30.88 -12.93
C CYS A 118 -1.90 -32.22 -12.75
N ASP A 119 -1.22 -33.34 -12.98
CA ASP A 119 -1.78 -34.67 -12.79
C ASP A 119 -2.07 -34.98 -11.31
N ALA A 120 -1.16 -34.59 -10.41
CA ALA A 120 -1.36 -34.76 -8.97
C ALA A 120 -2.49 -33.87 -8.45
N ALA A 121 -2.62 -32.65 -8.97
CA ALA A 121 -3.74 -31.75 -8.65
C ALA A 121 -5.09 -32.31 -9.16
N GLY A 122 -5.12 -32.88 -10.38
CA GLY A 122 -6.31 -33.51 -10.94
C GLY A 122 -6.75 -34.75 -10.16
N ALA A 123 -5.80 -35.57 -9.71
CA ALA A 123 -6.10 -36.73 -8.86
C ALA A 123 -6.72 -36.31 -7.51
N ALA A 124 -6.18 -35.26 -6.88
CA ALA A 124 -6.73 -34.73 -5.64
C ALA A 124 -8.15 -34.16 -5.80
N LEU A 125 -8.42 -33.47 -6.91
CA LEU A 125 -9.76 -32.94 -7.22
C LEU A 125 -10.79 -34.05 -7.38
N ASN A 126 -10.44 -35.16 -8.04
CA ASN A 126 -11.31 -36.32 -8.19
C ASN A 126 -11.66 -37.00 -6.87
N VAL A 127 -10.77 -36.96 -5.87
CA VAL A 127 -11.08 -37.47 -4.52
C VAL A 127 -12.10 -36.57 -3.84
N LEU A 128 -11.96 -35.25 -3.93
CA LEU A 128 -12.89 -34.30 -3.32
C LEU A 128 -14.30 -34.37 -3.95
N LEU A 129 -14.37 -34.60 -5.25
CA LEU A 129 -15.64 -34.77 -5.98
C LEU A 129 -16.41 -36.05 -5.61
N GLN A 130 -15.81 -37.00 -4.87
CA GLN A 130 -16.55 -38.16 -4.36
C GLN A 130 -17.40 -37.83 -3.13
N PHE A 131 -17.20 -36.65 -2.53
CA PHE A 131 -17.87 -36.22 -1.31
C PHE A 131 -18.92 -35.12 -1.52
N PHE A 132 -19.13 -34.70 -2.78
CA PHE A 132 -20.14 -33.73 -3.21
C PHE A 132 -20.98 -34.32 -4.34
#